data_AF-F2IAT1-F1
#
_entry.id   AF-F2IAT1-F1
#
_cell.length_a   1.000
_cell.length_b   1.000
_cell.length_c   1.000
_cell.angle_alpha   90.00
_cell.angle_beta   90.00
_cell.angle_gamma   90.00
#
_symmetry.space_group_name_H-M   'P 1'
#
loop_
_entity.id
_entity.type
_entity.pdbx_description
1 polymer ?
#
loop_
_entity_poly.entity_id
_entity_poly.type
_entity_poly.pdbx_seq_one_letter_code
_entity_poly.pdbx_strand_id
1 'polypeptide(L)'
;MKIIILTLLYLTTISSCGLIHYMGTKPFMDKTRYEVETYLAKNNIIYYDHSILMKDELIDSLSAKKHALDLYKLEKGTMQSQMQLRIYDSLGKLINGYCQCYGDMNRLNILSEKGFKKFEHLPTNYELKFKDNLSLWNINESEEQRILLGAQEKKYTIVIYWNIWSNHYSKIMLKKLKEYLLKFEMKNEVLIILVNDDGFPSKK
;
A
#
# COMPACT_ATOMS: atom_id res chain seq x y z
N MET A 1 -1.25 -44.73 -17.95
CA MET A 1 -1.03 -44.37 -16.53
C MET A 1 0.14 -43.39 -16.31
N LYS A 2 1.30 -43.57 -16.95
CA LYS A 2 2.45 -42.63 -16.83
C LYS A 2 2.17 -41.19 -17.26
N ILE A 3 1.34 -40.98 -18.28
CA ILE A 3 1.01 -39.65 -18.81
C ILE A 3 0.21 -38.82 -17.79
N ILE A 4 -0.76 -39.43 -17.10
CA ILE A 4 -1.64 -38.76 -16.12
C ILE A 4 -0.84 -38.29 -14.89
N ILE A 5 0.15 -39.07 -14.45
CA ILE A 5 1.03 -38.71 -13.33
C ILE A 5 1.92 -37.51 -13.71
N LEU A 6 2.43 -37.46 -14.96
CA LEU A 6 3.18 -36.31 -15.44
C LEU A 6 2.31 -35.05 -15.53
N THR A 7 1.03 -35.17 -15.92
CA THR A 7 0.12 -34.02 -15.98
C THR A 7 -0.23 -33.50 -14.58
N LEU A 8 -0.43 -34.40 -13.60
CA LEU A 8 -0.63 -34.00 -12.20
C LEU A 8 0.60 -33.30 -11.59
N LEU A 9 1.80 -33.80 -11.86
CA LEU A 9 3.04 -33.15 -11.40
C LEU A 9 3.22 -31.76 -12.01
N TYR A 10 2.87 -31.59 -13.29
CA TYR A 10 2.91 -30.29 -13.97
C TYR A 10 1.85 -29.31 -13.43
N LEU A 11 0.65 -29.79 -13.07
CA LEU A 11 -0.38 -28.96 -12.42
C LEU A 11 0.02 -28.51 -11.00
N THR A 12 0.81 -29.31 -10.27
CA THR A 12 1.32 -28.94 -8.94
C THR A 12 2.48 -27.95 -8.97
N THR A 13 3.23 -27.84 -10.07
CA THR A 13 4.33 -26.86 -10.17
C THR A 13 3.86 -25.47 -10.58
N ILE A 14 2.74 -25.37 -11.32
CA ILE A 14 2.17 -24.07 -11.76
C ILE A 14 1.25 -23.45 -10.69
N SER A 15 0.86 -24.20 -9.66
CA SER A 15 0.01 -23.72 -8.56
C SER A 15 0.79 -23.04 -7.42
N SER A 16 2.11 -22.88 -7.56
CA SER A 16 2.91 -22.14 -6.58
C SER A 16 2.93 -20.64 -6.91
N CYS A 17 2.59 -19.80 -5.93
CA CYS A 17 2.79 -18.34 -5.99
C CYS A 17 4.24 -17.92 -6.30
N GLY A 18 5.19 -18.86 -6.33
CA GLY A 18 6.59 -18.65 -6.69
C GLY A 18 6.80 -18.22 -8.15
N LEU A 19 5.99 -18.70 -9.11
CA LEU A 19 6.14 -18.28 -10.52
C LEU A 19 5.63 -16.86 -10.75
N ILE A 20 4.59 -16.44 -10.01
CA ILE A 20 4.08 -15.06 -10.01
C ILE A 20 5.11 -14.11 -9.38
N HIS A 21 5.83 -14.59 -8.36
CA HIS A 21 6.95 -13.87 -7.75
C HIS A 21 8.12 -13.71 -8.74
N TYR A 22 8.30 -14.59 -9.72
CA TYR A 22 9.41 -14.52 -10.68
C TYR A 22 9.08 -13.73 -11.95
N MET A 23 7.81 -13.70 -12.39
CA MET A 23 7.41 -13.03 -13.64
C MET A 23 6.97 -11.57 -13.47
N GLY A 24 6.74 -11.10 -12.23
CA GLY A 24 6.20 -9.77 -11.97
C GLY A 24 7.17 -8.74 -11.37
N THR A 25 8.25 -9.19 -10.73
CA THR A 25 9.17 -8.31 -10.00
C THR A 25 10.45 -8.10 -10.81
N LYS A 26 10.65 -6.88 -11.31
CA LYS A 26 11.96 -6.48 -11.84
C LYS A 26 12.99 -6.50 -10.68
N PRO A 27 14.29 -6.73 -10.97
CA PRO A 27 15.32 -6.69 -9.93
C PRO A 27 15.37 -5.32 -9.28
N PHE A 28 15.44 -5.29 -7.95
CA PHE A 28 15.56 -4.07 -7.16
C PHE A 28 16.74 -3.22 -7.67
N MET A 29 16.48 -1.98 -8.07
CA MET A 29 17.51 -0.98 -8.41
C MET A 29 17.28 0.26 -7.55
N ASP A 30 18.33 0.95 -7.14
CA ASP A 30 18.21 2.21 -6.42
C ASP A 30 17.38 3.21 -7.25
N LYS A 31 16.30 3.75 -6.66
CA LYS A 31 15.44 4.73 -7.35
C LYS A 31 15.43 6.07 -6.64
N THR A 32 15.85 7.08 -7.39
CA THR A 32 15.77 8.48 -6.99
C THR A 32 14.30 8.96 -7.04
N ARG A 33 13.99 10.06 -6.34
CA ARG A 33 12.68 10.74 -6.43
C ARG A 33 12.23 10.96 -7.88
N TYR A 34 13.17 11.28 -8.76
CA TYR A 34 12.94 11.48 -10.20
C TYR A 34 12.33 10.24 -10.88
N GLU A 35 12.74 9.03 -10.49
CA GLU A 35 12.25 7.80 -11.10
C GLU A 35 10.85 7.42 -10.61
N VAL A 36 10.53 7.71 -9.35
CA VAL A 36 9.17 7.63 -8.81
C VAL A 36 8.26 8.57 -9.60
N GLU A 37 8.65 9.83 -9.76
CA GLU A 37 7.88 10.83 -10.50
C GLU A 37 7.70 10.42 -11.97
N THR A 38 8.76 9.91 -12.61
CA THR A 38 8.71 9.39 -13.98
C THR A 38 7.74 8.20 -14.09
N TYR A 39 7.74 7.27 -13.13
CA TYR A 39 6.84 6.13 -13.12
C TYR A 39 5.37 6.58 -13.00
N LEU A 40 5.08 7.51 -12.09
CA LEU A 40 3.74 8.05 -11.86
C LEU A 40 3.23 8.78 -13.11
N ALA A 41 4.06 9.62 -13.71
CA ALA A 41 3.75 10.33 -14.95
C ALA A 41 3.48 9.36 -16.11
N LYS A 42 4.38 8.39 -16.34
CA LYS A 42 4.24 7.39 -17.41
C LYS A 42 2.95 6.56 -17.29
N ASN A 43 2.44 6.36 -16.08
CA ASN A 43 1.22 5.61 -15.83
C ASN A 43 -0.03 6.49 -15.62
N ASN A 44 0.05 7.81 -15.89
CA ASN A 44 -1.06 8.76 -15.72
C ASN A 44 -1.66 8.74 -14.30
N ILE A 45 -0.82 8.54 -13.30
CA ILE A 45 -1.14 8.64 -11.88
C ILE A 45 -0.80 10.08 -11.47
N ILE A 46 -1.78 10.98 -11.58
CA ILE A 46 -1.62 12.43 -11.31
C ILE A 46 -2.65 12.96 -10.31
N TYR A 47 -3.39 12.07 -9.64
CA TYR A 47 -4.53 12.42 -8.79
C TYR A 47 -4.16 12.48 -7.28
N TYR A 48 -2.86 12.42 -6.96
CA TYR A 48 -2.34 12.46 -5.59
C TYR A 48 -2.00 13.90 -5.17
N ASP A 49 -1.91 14.14 -3.87
CA ASP A 49 -1.54 15.44 -3.30
C ASP A 49 -0.08 15.44 -2.83
N HIS A 50 0.41 14.29 -2.35
CA HIS A 50 1.81 14.09 -1.97
C HIS A 50 2.38 12.77 -2.53
N SER A 51 3.64 12.81 -2.95
CA SER A 51 4.44 11.62 -3.30
C SER A 51 5.73 11.67 -2.48
N ILE A 52 5.91 10.68 -1.61
CA ILE A 52 6.90 10.68 -0.53
C ILE A 52 7.72 9.39 -0.62
N LEU A 53 9.01 9.47 -0.27
CA LEU A 53 9.86 8.31 -0.07
C LEU A 53 9.82 7.89 1.40
N MET A 54 9.79 6.59 1.66
CA MET A 54 9.99 6.06 3.00
C MET A 54 11.45 6.23 3.43
N LYS A 55 11.73 6.32 4.74
CA LYS A 55 13.10 6.31 5.28
C LYS A 55 13.69 4.89 5.13
N ASP A 56 14.90 4.80 4.60
CA ASP A 56 15.55 3.53 4.22
C ASP A 56 15.72 2.55 5.38
N GLU A 57 16.06 3.06 6.57
CA GLU A 57 16.30 2.22 7.76
C GLU A 57 15.01 1.63 8.35
N LEU A 58 13.84 2.03 7.85
CA LEU A 58 12.56 1.77 8.49
C LEU A 58 11.61 0.88 7.67
N ILE A 59 12.05 0.24 6.58
CA ILE A 59 11.19 -0.66 5.79
C ILE A 59 10.57 -1.75 6.68
N ASP A 60 11.38 -2.37 7.55
CA ASP A 60 10.91 -3.37 8.51
C ASP A 60 10.04 -2.78 9.62
N SER A 61 10.05 -1.46 9.80
CA SER A 61 9.25 -0.77 10.83
C SER A 61 7.76 -0.85 10.56
N LEU A 62 7.32 -1.16 9.33
CA LEU A 62 5.92 -1.51 9.11
C LEU A 62 5.49 -2.71 9.98
N SER A 63 6.42 -3.60 10.35
CA SER A 63 6.16 -4.74 11.24
C SER A 63 6.18 -4.39 12.73
N ALA A 64 6.56 -3.16 13.11
CA ALA A 64 6.49 -2.72 14.50
C ALA A 64 5.02 -2.49 14.91
N LYS A 65 4.66 -2.82 16.16
CA LYS A 65 3.27 -2.72 16.67
C LYS A 65 2.60 -1.37 16.37
N LYS A 66 3.36 -0.27 16.43
CA LYS A 66 2.87 1.10 16.18
C LYS A 66 2.53 1.39 14.71
N HIS A 67 3.02 0.57 13.78
CA HIS A 67 2.85 0.77 12.34
C HIS A 67 2.27 -0.45 11.63
N ALA A 68 2.14 -1.60 12.29
CA ALA A 68 1.61 -2.83 11.72
C ALA A 68 0.11 -2.72 11.47
N LEU A 69 -0.29 -2.94 10.21
CA LEU A 69 -1.70 -2.95 9.80
C LEU A 69 -2.35 -4.30 10.07
N ASP A 70 -1.63 -5.40 9.83
CA ASP A 70 -2.12 -6.77 9.99
C ASP A 70 -1.69 -7.33 11.35
N LEU A 71 -2.65 -7.43 12.28
CA LEU A 71 -2.46 -7.96 13.62
C LEU A 71 -2.12 -9.45 13.60
N TYR A 72 -2.69 -10.23 12.68
CA TYR A 72 -2.39 -11.65 12.58
C TYR A 72 -0.92 -11.86 12.23
N LYS A 73 -0.40 -11.10 11.27
CA LYS A 73 1.03 -11.15 10.92
C LYS A 73 1.93 -10.67 12.06
N LEU A 74 1.52 -9.62 12.78
CA LEU A 74 2.23 -9.11 13.95
C LEU A 74 2.33 -10.17 15.05
N GLU A 75 1.22 -10.84 15.38
CA GLU A 75 1.15 -11.90 16.39
C GLU A 75 1.99 -13.12 16.02
N LYS A 76 2.07 -13.44 14.72
CA LYS A 76 2.89 -14.54 14.20
C LYS A 76 4.35 -14.16 13.96
N GLY A 77 4.74 -12.91 14.19
CA GLY A 77 6.11 -12.43 13.93
C GLY A 77 6.51 -12.50 12.47
N THR A 78 5.55 -12.34 11.55
CA THR A 78 5.78 -12.40 10.09
C THR A 78 5.76 -11.00 9.47
N MET A 79 6.50 -10.85 8.37
CA MET A 79 6.66 -9.57 7.69
C MET A 79 5.32 -9.04 7.15
N GLN A 80 5.05 -7.76 7.44
CA GLN A 80 3.90 -7.05 6.89
C GLN A 80 4.00 -6.94 5.36
N SER A 81 2.86 -6.73 4.70
CA SER A 81 2.91 -6.44 3.26
C SER A 81 3.49 -5.04 3.05
N GLN A 82 4.43 -4.89 2.13
CA GLN A 82 4.93 -3.61 1.65
C GLN A 82 3.84 -2.80 0.91
N MET A 83 2.85 -3.50 0.37
CA MET A 83 1.74 -2.91 -0.36
C MET A 83 0.49 -2.77 0.52
N GLN A 84 0.18 -1.55 0.92
CA GLN A 84 -0.93 -1.26 1.82
C GLN A 84 -1.71 0.00 1.42
N LEU A 85 -3.02 -0.06 1.62
CA LEU A 85 -3.93 1.08 1.57
C LEU A 85 -4.44 1.32 2.99
N ARG A 86 -4.22 2.52 3.52
CA ARG A 86 -4.69 2.92 4.85
C ARG A 86 -5.55 4.16 4.72
N ILE A 87 -6.71 4.15 5.35
CA ILE A 87 -7.68 5.21 5.25
C ILE A 87 -8.01 5.69 6.65
N TYR A 88 -7.80 6.98 6.86
CA TYR A 88 -8.03 7.67 8.12
C TYR A 88 -9.17 8.67 7.97
N ASP A 89 -9.87 8.93 9.07
CA ASP A 89 -10.78 10.08 9.19
C ASP A 89 -10.00 11.39 9.42
N SER A 90 -10.71 12.52 9.49
CA SER A 90 -10.14 13.84 9.76
C SER A 90 -9.51 13.98 11.16
N LEU A 91 -9.83 13.07 12.09
CA LEU A 91 -9.22 12.99 13.42
C LEU A 91 -7.94 12.14 13.41
N GLY A 92 -7.58 11.58 12.25
CA GLY A 92 -6.42 10.73 12.07
C GLY A 92 -6.60 9.31 12.63
N LYS A 93 -7.82 8.84 12.87
CA LYS A 93 -8.10 7.45 13.28
C LYS A 93 -8.27 6.57 12.05
N LEU A 94 -7.68 5.38 12.06
CA LEU A 94 -7.87 4.42 10.96
C LEU A 94 -9.33 3.96 10.92
N ILE A 95 -9.98 4.12 9.77
CA ILE A 95 -11.36 3.67 9.53
C ILE A 95 -11.40 2.45 8.62
N ASN A 96 -10.38 2.29 7.76
CA ASN A 96 -10.29 1.17 6.83
C ASN A 96 -8.82 0.92 6.46
N GLY A 97 -8.50 -0.33 6.17
CA GLY A 97 -7.16 -0.77 5.85
C GLY A 97 -7.19 -2.02 4.98
N TYR A 98 -6.31 -2.06 3.99
CA TYR A 98 -6.10 -3.20 3.12
C TYR A 98 -4.60 -3.44 2.96
N CYS A 99 -4.19 -4.69 3.03
CA CYS A 99 -2.87 -5.11 2.60
C CYS A 99 -3.01 -6.18 1.51
N GLN A 100 -2.05 -6.24 0.58
CA GLN A 100 -2.13 -7.18 -0.54
C GLN A 100 -2.31 -8.64 -0.10
N CYS A 101 -1.80 -9.00 1.08
CA CYS A 101 -1.91 -10.34 1.63
C CYS A 101 -3.34 -10.73 2.09
N TYR A 102 -4.28 -9.78 2.19
CA TYR A 102 -5.68 -10.09 2.52
C TYR A 102 -6.46 -10.73 1.35
N GLY A 103 -5.90 -10.72 0.13
CA GLY A 103 -6.55 -11.25 -1.08
C GLY A 103 -7.02 -10.14 -2.03
N ASP A 104 -7.89 -10.45 -2.99
CA ASP A 104 -8.32 -9.45 -3.98
C ASP A 104 -9.16 -8.34 -3.33
N MET A 105 -8.71 -7.09 -3.48
CA MET A 105 -9.40 -5.88 -3.02
C MET A 105 -10.87 -5.78 -3.48
N ASN A 106 -11.21 -6.29 -4.67
CA ASN A 106 -12.61 -6.32 -5.15
C ASN A 106 -13.44 -7.32 -4.36
N ARG A 107 -12.87 -8.47 -4.02
CA ARG A 107 -13.56 -9.50 -3.24
C ARG A 107 -13.82 -9.02 -1.81
N LEU A 108 -12.92 -8.21 -1.28
CA LEU A 108 -13.03 -7.61 0.05
C LEU A 108 -13.91 -6.35 0.08
N ASN A 109 -14.38 -5.86 -1.08
CA ASN A 109 -15.26 -4.70 -1.18
C ASN A 109 -14.69 -3.42 -0.50
N ILE A 110 -13.37 -3.26 -0.46
CA ILE A 110 -12.71 -2.12 0.22
C ILE A 110 -13.11 -0.77 -0.42
N LEU A 111 -13.34 -0.78 -1.74
CA LEU A 111 -13.64 0.38 -2.58
C LEU A 111 -14.93 0.18 -3.41
N SER A 112 -15.95 -0.51 -2.87
CA SER A 112 -17.18 -0.83 -3.63
C SER A 112 -18.30 0.22 -3.49
N GLU A 113 -18.38 0.89 -2.34
CA GLU A 113 -19.48 1.78 -1.92
C GLU A 113 -18.96 3.19 -1.62
N LYS A 114 -19.82 4.23 -1.69
CA LYS A 114 -19.42 5.60 -1.37
C LYS A 114 -19.06 5.72 0.11
N GLY A 115 -17.85 6.19 0.40
CA GLY A 115 -17.32 6.30 1.76
C GLY A 115 -16.55 5.06 2.19
N PHE A 116 -16.08 5.06 3.42
CA PHE A 116 -15.24 3.97 3.93
C PHE A 116 -15.82 3.41 5.22
N LYS A 117 -15.78 2.09 5.35
CA LYS A 117 -16.29 1.37 6.52
C LYS A 117 -15.23 0.46 7.11
N LYS A 118 -15.41 0.17 8.39
CA LYS A 118 -14.61 -0.80 9.13
C LYS A 118 -14.98 -2.23 8.71
N PHE A 119 -13.99 -3.10 8.57
CA PHE A 119 -14.18 -4.51 8.25
C PHE A 119 -13.73 -5.36 9.44
N GLU A 120 -14.66 -5.64 10.36
CA GLU A 120 -14.40 -6.35 11.62
C GLU A 120 -13.86 -7.78 11.43
N HIS A 121 -14.06 -8.38 10.27
CA HIS A 121 -13.61 -9.74 9.96
C HIS A 121 -12.14 -9.80 9.50
N LEU A 122 -11.52 -8.67 9.19
CA LEU A 122 -10.11 -8.59 8.84
C LEU A 122 -9.29 -8.33 10.11
N PRO A 123 -8.08 -8.90 10.25
CA PRO A 123 -7.21 -8.69 11.41
C PRO A 123 -6.52 -7.31 11.36
N THR A 124 -7.28 -6.24 11.08
CA THR A 124 -6.75 -4.89 10.88
C THR A 124 -6.54 -4.18 12.22
N ASN A 125 -5.37 -3.58 12.40
CA ASN A 125 -5.03 -2.75 13.54
C ASN A 125 -5.70 -1.38 13.46
N TYR A 126 -6.91 -1.25 14.01
CA TYR A 126 -7.66 0.00 14.04
C TYR A 126 -7.16 1.00 15.10
N GLU A 127 -6.15 0.65 15.89
CA GLU A 127 -5.49 1.58 16.83
C GLU A 127 -4.46 2.48 16.14
N LEU A 128 -4.12 2.20 14.88
CA LEU A 128 -3.20 3.01 14.09
C LEU A 128 -3.69 4.45 13.94
N LYS A 129 -2.78 5.39 14.15
CA LYS A 129 -3.04 6.82 13.96
C LYS A 129 -2.28 7.35 12.76
N PHE A 130 -2.91 8.26 12.02
CA PHE A 130 -2.31 8.89 10.85
C PHE A 130 -0.93 9.49 11.14
N LYS A 131 -0.82 10.25 12.25
CA LYS A 131 0.43 10.88 12.67
C LYS A 131 1.60 9.92 12.87
N ASP A 132 1.32 8.66 13.19
CA ASP A 132 2.36 7.67 13.43
C ASP A 132 3.04 7.24 12.12
N ASN A 133 2.43 7.49 10.96
CA ASN A 133 3.06 7.21 9.67
C ASN A 133 4.19 8.22 9.37
N LEU A 134 4.09 9.46 9.87
CA LEU A 134 4.99 10.56 9.53
C LEU A 134 6.44 10.27 9.92
N SER A 135 6.66 9.56 11.04
CA SER A 135 8.00 9.19 11.49
C SER A 135 8.74 8.26 10.50
N LEU A 136 8.00 7.56 9.63
CA LEU A 136 8.53 6.65 8.63
C LEU A 136 8.90 7.35 7.31
N TRP A 137 8.54 8.61 7.15
CA TRP A 137 8.59 9.31 5.86
C TRP A 137 9.81 10.22 5.76
N ASN A 138 10.49 10.22 4.62
CA ASN A 138 11.61 11.10 4.36
C ASN A 138 11.11 12.52 4.00
N ILE A 139 10.66 13.24 5.03
CA ILE A 139 10.12 14.60 4.96
C ILE A 139 10.73 15.47 6.06
N ASN A 140 10.70 16.79 5.86
CA ASN A 140 11.08 17.76 6.89
C ASN A 140 9.86 18.22 7.71
N GLU A 141 10.12 18.96 8.79
CA GLU A 141 9.09 19.43 9.72
C GLU A 141 8.03 20.32 9.06
N SER A 142 8.44 21.21 8.15
CA SER A 142 7.50 22.08 7.42
C SER A 142 6.53 21.27 6.56
N GLU A 143 7.04 20.24 5.88
CA GLU A 143 6.24 19.35 5.06
C GLU A 143 5.33 18.46 5.91
N GLU A 144 5.80 18.00 7.07
CA GLU A 144 5.00 17.27 8.06
C GLU A 144 3.79 18.08 8.53
N GLN A 145 4.01 19.33 8.95
CA GLN A 145 2.94 20.23 9.40
C GLN A 145 1.92 20.50 8.30
N ARG A 146 2.40 20.74 7.06
CA ARG A 146 1.52 20.94 5.90
C ARG A 146 0.61 19.73 5.65
N ILE A 147 1.17 18.52 5.72
CA ILE A 147 0.40 17.29 5.53
C ILE A 147 -0.63 17.09 6.65
N LEU A 148 -0.23 17.34 7.90
CA LEU A 148 -1.13 17.23 9.06
C LEU A 148 -2.32 18.18 8.95
N LEU A 149 -2.08 19.44 8.57
CA LEU A 149 -3.15 20.42 8.34
C LEU A 149 -4.07 19.99 7.21
N GLY A 150 -3.50 19.58 6.07
CA GLY A 150 -4.30 19.08 4.94
C GLY A 150 -5.15 17.85 5.32
N ALA A 151 -4.63 16.97 6.19
CA ALA A 151 -5.37 15.80 6.66
C ALA A 151 -6.57 16.16 7.54
N GLN A 152 -6.48 17.25 8.30
CA GLN A 152 -7.57 17.75 9.16
C GLN A 152 -8.65 18.49 8.35
N GLU A 153 -8.27 19.14 7.25
CA GLU A 153 -9.19 19.86 6.35
C GLU A 153 -10.01 18.92 5.45
N LYS A 154 -9.51 17.71 5.20
CA LYS A 154 -10.18 16.69 4.39
C LYS A 154 -11.01 15.77 5.26
N LYS A 155 -12.07 15.21 4.68
CA LYS A 155 -12.92 14.22 5.36
C LYS A 155 -12.17 12.91 5.58
N TYR A 156 -11.33 12.55 4.61
CA TYR A 156 -10.51 11.35 4.69
C TYR A 156 -9.07 11.63 4.28
N THR A 157 -8.15 10.88 4.87
CA THR A 157 -6.76 10.80 4.40
C THR A 157 -6.46 9.38 3.95
N ILE A 158 -6.03 9.23 2.71
CA ILE A 158 -5.68 7.97 2.08
C ILE A 158 -4.17 7.90 1.94
N VAL A 159 -3.55 6.96 2.65
CA VAL A 159 -2.12 6.67 2.55
C VAL A 159 -1.95 5.35 1.80
N ILE A 160 -1.12 5.37 0.77
CA ILE A 160 -0.84 4.20 -0.06
C ILE A 160 0.65 3.91 0.02
N TYR A 161 1.00 2.80 0.67
CA TYR A 161 2.34 2.22 0.61
C TYR A 161 2.43 1.35 -0.63
N TRP A 162 3.41 1.64 -1.48
CA TRP A 162 3.59 0.95 -2.76
C TRP A 162 5.06 0.95 -3.18
N ASN A 163 5.42 0.01 -4.03
CA ASN A 163 6.73 -0.01 -4.69
C ASN A 163 6.60 -0.06 -6.22
N ILE A 164 7.63 0.40 -6.90
CA ILE A 164 7.77 0.40 -8.36
C ILE A 164 7.98 -1.04 -8.88
N TRP A 165 8.65 -1.90 -8.11
CA TRP A 165 9.00 -3.27 -8.51
C TRP A 165 7.79 -4.18 -8.68
N SER A 166 6.77 -4.05 -7.82
CA SER A 166 5.52 -4.81 -7.91
C SER A 166 4.58 -4.26 -9.00
N ASN A 167 5.12 -3.53 -9.98
CA ASN A 167 4.52 -2.87 -11.14
C ASN A 167 3.04 -3.23 -11.43
N HIS A 168 2.72 -4.51 -11.61
CA HIS A 168 1.34 -4.97 -11.82
C HIS A 168 0.40 -4.64 -10.64
N TYR A 169 0.74 -5.07 -9.43
CA TYR A 169 -0.09 -4.86 -8.25
C TYR A 169 -0.20 -3.38 -7.88
N SER A 170 0.92 -2.65 -7.90
CA SER A 170 0.94 -1.21 -7.57
C SER A 170 0.06 -0.44 -8.54
N LYS A 171 0.18 -0.75 -9.84
CA LYS A 171 -0.68 -0.17 -10.87
C LYS A 171 -2.14 -0.52 -10.67
N ILE A 172 -2.49 -1.76 -10.32
CA ILE A 172 -3.88 -2.16 -10.08
C ILE A 172 -4.46 -1.40 -8.89
N MET A 173 -3.76 -1.35 -7.76
CA MET A 173 -4.22 -0.66 -6.56
C MET A 173 -4.45 0.83 -6.84
N LEU A 174 -3.48 1.49 -7.47
CA LEU A 174 -3.58 2.90 -7.85
C LEU A 174 -4.67 3.15 -8.91
N LYS A 175 -4.85 2.25 -9.88
CA LYS A 175 -5.93 2.38 -10.88
C LYS A 175 -7.30 2.25 -10.23
N LYS A 176 -7.50 1.23 -9.39
CA LYS A 176 -8.77 0.99 -8.69
C LYS A 176 -9.14 2.14 -7.77
N LEU A 177 -8.17 2.74 -7.06
CA LEU A 177 -8.44 3.94 -6.28
C LEU A 177 -8.87 5.11 -7.17
N LYS A 178 -8.19 5.34 -8.30
CA LYS A 178 -8.59 6.38 -9.26
C LYS A 178 -10.03 6.18 -9.73
N GLU A 179 -10.37 4.97 -10.14
CA GLU A 179 -11.72 4.60 -10.59
C GLU A 179 -12.76 4.84 -9.49
N TYR A 180 -12.45 4.47 -8.26
CA TYR A 180 -13.30 4.71 -7.09
C TYR A 180 -13.55 6.21 -6.85
N LEU A 181 -12.49 7.02 -6.85
CA LEU A 181 -12.58 8.46 -6.61
C LEU A 181 -13.37 9.17 -7.70
N LEU A 182 -13.24 8.74 -8.96
CA LEU A 182 -14.01 9.26 -10.08
C LEU A 182 -15.49 8.83 -9.98
N LYS A 183 -15.75 7.54 -9.73
CA LYS A 183 -17.11 6.99 -9.63
C LYS A 183 -17.96 7.70 -8.58
N PHE A 184 -17.35 8.08 -7.46
CA PHE A 184 -18.06 8.69 -6.31
C PHE A 184 -17.77 10.18 -6.12
N GLU A 185 -17.04 10.80 -7.05
CA GLU A 185 -16.68 12.22 -7.05
C GLU A 185 -15.97 12.69 -5.78
N MET A 186 -15.16 11.81 -5.17
CA MET A 186 -14.62 12.02 -3.83
C MET A 186 -13.30 12.79 -3.79
N LYS A 187 -12.73 13.22 -4.92
CA LYS A 187 -11.38 13.83 -4.96
C LYS A 187 -11.25 15.05 -4.04
N ASN A 188 -12.31 15.85 -3.89
CA ASN A 188 -12.29 17.03 -3.02
C ASN A 188 -12.41 16.69 -1.53
N GLU A 189 -12.97 15.53 -1.19
CA GLU A 189 -13.17 15.04 0.18
C GLU A 189 -11.92 14.35 0.76
N VAL A 190 -10.93 14.02 -0.07
CA VAL A 190 -9.79 13.18 0.31
C VAL A 190 -8.45 13.90 0.16
N LEU A 191 -7.53 13.62 1.08
CA LEU A 191 -6.10 13.84 0.92
C LEU A 191 -5.46 12.51 0.49
N ILE A 192 -4.66 12.51 -0.57
CA ILE A 192 -4.05 11.28 -1.12
C ILE A 192 -2.53 11.40 -1.05
N ILE A 193 -1.93 10.49 -0.29
CA ILE A 193 -0.51 10.42 -0.03
C ILE A 193 0.01 9.10 -0.57
N LEU A 194 0.90 9.17 -1.55
CA LEU A 194 1.62 8.03 -2.08
C LEU A 194 2.96 7.94 -1.35
N VAL A 195 3.19 6.84 -0.65
CA VAL A 195 4.45 6.55 0.03
C VAL A 195 5.12 5.41 -0.72
N ASN A 196 6.19 5.74 -1.43
CA ASN A 196 7.00 4.74 -2.07
C ASN A 196 7.93 4.09 -1.04
N ASP A 197 7.84 2.77 -0.88
CA ASP A 197 8.58 2.00 0.11
C ASP A 197 9.80 1.26 -0.47
N ASP A 198 10.22 1.63 -1.68
CA ASP A 198 11.52 1.25 -2.24
C ASP A 198 12.62 2.02 -1.52
N GLY A 199 12.87 1.70 -0.25
CA GLY A 199 14.01 2.20 0.50
C GLY A 199 15.28 1.45 0.11
N PHE A 200 16.39 2.19 -0.04
CA PHE A 200 17.69 1.73 -0.52
C PHE A 200 18.16 0.46 0.22
N PRO A 201 18.90 -0.46 -0.42
CA PRO A 201 19.61 -1.49 0.31
C PRO A 201 20.61 -0.75 1.18
N SER A 202 20.46 -0.86 2.50
CA SER A 202 21.62 -0.69 3.37
C SER A 202 22.72 -1.59 2.80
N LYS A 203 23.84 -0.98 2.38
CA LYS A 203 25.03 -1.73 2.03
C LYS A 203 25.35 -2.61 3.24
N LYS A 204 25.06 -3.91 3.15
CA LYS A 204 25.65 -4.90 4.04
C LYS A 204 27.08 -5.13 3.61
#